data_AF-A0A420XRI8-F1
#
_entry.id   AF-A0A420XRI8-F1
#
_cell.length_a   1.000
_cell.length_b   1.000
_cell.length_c   1.000
_cell.angle_alpha   90.00
_cell.angle_beta   90.00
_cell.angle_gamma   90.00
#
_symmetry.space_group_name_H-M   'P 1'
#
loop_
_entity.id
_entity.type
_entity.pdbx_description
1 polymer ?
#
loop_
_entity_poly.entity_id
_entity_poly.type
_entity_poly.pdbx_seq_one_letter_code
_entity_poly.pdbx_strand_id
1 'polypeptide(L)'
;MTIRSVTAVLGAGVLAVTGMVAAAPASAAAPRTLVVSPTGADTNPGTPSAPLRTIQTAVDRLRTGGTVALRGGVYRQRVRMDGVRGLTLAPYRLEHPVLSGAGLEPAAGISGLLEVRNSTKVTITRLDVTAYRSTKLGVTPVGIYVHRHDSRVSVLANHVHDLGNDADELGSFDFGAHGIAAYGDDAQASITGLTIGGNTVDNLHLGASESVVVNGNVDGWSVVGNDIHDNDNIGIDAIGFEPTLSGAYRYSERNRARNGVIAANVISRIRSRGNAAYWEDGSWCNCADGIYVDGGAHISIRGNKVTDSDIGIEVAAENPRGVADHVDVSRNLVTGSAYVGITTGGYCNGAEACGDTETGASHDNTFTYNVLRGNNRLDDGSPEVLVQYHAYQNTFAHNTVSAANSDAVVYGTVANSDSHDNTSDFNTFSTLGADRTSARFGWQQATFTGFDAYRSATGQDAHSTFR
;
A
#
# COMPACT_ATOMS: atom_id res chain seq x y z
N MET A 1 16.50 -59.98 74.64
CA MET A 1 16.86 -61.41 74.57
C MET A 1 15.85 -62.09 73.67
N THR A 2 16.31 -62.65 72.54
CA THR A 2 15.68 -63.71 71.72
C THR A 2 14.22 -63.59 71.21
N ILE A 3 14.13 -63.38 69.88
CA ILE A 3 13.36 -64.12 68.85
C ILE A 3 11.95 -64.63 69.22
N ARG A 4 10.93 -64.24 68.42
CA ARG A 4 9.98 -65.17 67.78
C ARG A 4 9.18 -64.53 66.64
N SER A 5 9.11 -65.30 65.56
CA SER A 5 8.55 -65.07 64.22
C SER A 5 7.02 -64.97 64.19
N VAL A 6 6.44 -64.26 63.22
CA VAL A 6 5.12 -64.59 62.64
C VAL A 6 5.10 -64.34 61.12
N THR A 7 4.95 -65.46 60.43
CA THR A 7 4.24 -65.82 59.19
C THR A 7 3.66 -64.75 58.26
N ALA A 8 3.96 -64.94 56.97
CA ALA A 8 3.48 -64.23 55.80
C ALA A 8 2.00 -64.48 55.44
N VAL A 9 1.38 -63.49 54.79
CA VAL A 9 0.16 -63.62 53.98
C VAL A 9 0.48 -63.16 52.56
N LEU A 10 0.26 -64.04 51.58
CA LEU A 10 0.36 -63.74 50.15
C LEU A 10 -0.83 -62.87 49.72
N GLY A 11 -0.55 -61.70 49.14
CA GLY A 11 -1.50 -60.93 48.35
C GLY A 11 -1.06 -60.92 46.88
N ALA A 12 -1.87 -61.51 46.00
CA ALA A 12 -1.67 -61.49 44.55
C ALA A 12 -2.04 -60.09 44.01
N GLY A 13 -1.04 -59.27 43.70
CA GLY A 13 -1.21 -58.01 42.98
C GLY A 13 -1.12 -58.23 41.48
N VAL A 14 -2.23 -58.06 40.76
CA VAL A 14 -2.26 -58.00 39.30
C VAL A 14 -1.64 -56.66 38.88
N LEU A 15 -0.44 -56.68 38.30
CA LEU A 15 0.13 -55.54 37.60
C LEU A 15 -0.60 -55.36 36.27
N ALA A 16 -1.48 -54.36 36.19
CA ALA A 16 -1.99 -53.88 34.91
C ALA A 16 -0.92 -53.01 34.25
N VAL A 17 -0.26 -53.56 33.22
CA VAL A 17 0.62 -52.79 32.33
C VAL A 17 -0.26 -51.98 31.38
N THR A 18 -0.53 -50.73 31.72
CA THR A 18 -1.12 -49.76 30.78
C THR A 18 -0.05 -49.36 29.77
N GLY A 19 -0.08 -49.98 28.59
CA GLY A 19 0.72 -49.54 27.46
C GLY A 19 0.33 -48.12 27.04
N MET A 20 1.20 -47.14 27.31
CA MET A 20 1.14 -45.85 26.63
C MET A 20 1.44 -46.09 25.14
N VAL A 21 0.40 -46.16 24.32
CA VAL A 21 0.55 -46.04 22.88
C VAL A 21 0.92 -44.59 22.61
N ALA A 22 2.20 -44.34 22.34
CA ALA A 22 2.65 -43.05 21.81
C ALA A 22 1.92 -42.83 20.47
N ALA A 23 1.02 -41.85 20.43
CA ALA A 23 0.41 -41.43 19.18
C ALA A 23 1.52 -40.94 18.25
N ALA A 24 1.73 -41.66 17.14
CA ALA A 24 2.62 -41.20 16.08
C ALA A 24 2.17 -39.79 15.65
N PRO A 25 3.09 -38.85 15.38
CA PRO A 25 2.71 -37.57 14.82
C PRO A 25 1.93 -37.84 13.53
N ALA A 26 0.76 -37.22 13.38
CA ALA A 26 0.01 -37.31 12.15
C ALA A 26 0.94 -36.89 11.01
N SER A 27 1.28 -37.84 10.13
CA SER A 27 2.04 -37.55 8.92
C SER A 27 1.29 -36.46 8.17
N ALA A 28 1.85 -35.26 8.07
CA ALA A 28 1.29 -34.22 7.22
C ALA A 28 1.15 -34.83 5.82
N ALA A 29 -0.08 -35.00 5.34
CA ALA A 29 -0.32 -35.46 3.98
C ALA A 29 0.43 -34.52 3.03
N ALA A 30 1.12 -35.09 2.03
CA ALA A 30 1.81 -34.29 1.03
C ALA A 30 0.84 -33.26 0.44
N PRO A 31 1.24 -31.99 0.27
CA PRO A 31 0.33 -30.95 -0.21
C PRO A 31 -0.29 -31.38 -1.53
N ARG A 32 -1.62 -31.44 -1.56
CA ARG A 32 -2.38 -31.90 -2.72
C ARG A 32 -2.33 -30.83 -3.81
N THR A 33 -1.97 -31.24 -5.03
CA THR A 33 -2.00 -30.35 -6.22
C THR A 33 -3.20 -30.69 -7.09
N LEU A 34 -3.97 -29.69 -7.49
CA LEU A 34 -4.97 -29.79 -8.55
C LEU A 34 -4.54 -28.95 -9.75
N VAL A 35 -4.44 -29.58 -10.91
CA VAL A 35 -4.13 -28.91 -12.18
C VAL A 35 -5.40 -28.40 -12.83
N VAL A 36 -5.39 -27.15 -13.28
CA VAL A 36 -6.50 -26.50 -13.98
C VAL A 36 -6.02 -26.06 -15.35
N SER A 37 -6.85 -26.18 -16.39
CA SER A 37 -6.57 -25.73 -17.74
C SER A 37 -7.84 -25.16 -18.38
N PRO A 38 -7.76 -24.11 -19.23
CA PRO A 38 -8.95 -23.55 -19.88
C PRO A 38 -9.71 -24.58 -20.75
N THR A 39 -9.04 -25.64 -21.22
CA THR A 39 -9.61 -26.72 -22.05
C THR A 39 -9.95 -27.98 -21.24
N GLY A 40 -9.81 -27.95 -19.91
CA GLY A 40 -10.16 -29.05 -19.02
C GLY A 40 -11.68 -29.24 -18.85
N ALA A 41 -12.05 -30.10 -17.90
CA ALA A 41 -13.45 -30.31 -17.50
C ALA A 41 -13.56 -30.36 -15.98
N ASP A 42 -14.58 -29.74 -15.38
CA ASP A 42 -14.74 -29.72 -13.91
C ASP A 42 -15.09 -31.11 -13.34
N THR A 43 -15.52 -32.05 -14.19
CA THR A 43 -15.69 -33.47 -13.85
C THR A 43 -14.37 -34.23 -13.73
N ASN A 44 -13.25 -33.67 -14.21
CA ASN A 44 -11.95 -34.32 -14.15
C ASN A 44 -11.39 -34.39 -12.72
N PRO A 45 -10.44 -35.30 -12.44
CA PRO A 45 -9.81 -35.43 -11.14
C PRO A 45 -8.86 -34.26 -10.79
N GLY A 46 -8.45 -33.43 -11.76
CA GLY A 46 -7.49 -32.35 -11.56
C GLY A 46 -6.03 -32.81 -11.61
N THR A 47 -5.73 -33.78 -12.47
CA THR A 47 -4.37 -34.27 -12.73
C THR A 47 -3.77 -33.59 -13.96
N PRO A 48 -2.44 -33.65 -14.20
CA PRO A 48 -1.85 -33.08 -15.41
C PRO A 48 -2.45 -33.59 -16.74
N SER A 49 -2.88 -34.87 -16.79
CA SER A 49 -3.49 -35.50 -17.96
C SER A 49 -5.01 -35.34 -18.04
N ALA A 50 -5.66 -35.03 -16.92
CA ALA A 50 -7.09 -34.73 -16.84
C ALA A 50 -7.30 -33.54 -15.89
N PRO A 51 -7.03 -32.30 -16.37
CA PRO A 51 -7.10 -31.10 -15.56
C PRO A 51 -8.55 -30.64 -15.37
N LEU A 52 -8.81 -29.94 -14.26
CA LEU A 52 -10.04 -29.18 -14.05
C LEU A 52 -10.16 -28.04 -15.06
N ARG A 53 -11.37 -27.52 -15.29
CA ARG A 53 -11.58 -26.38 -16.19
C ARG A 53 -11.51 -25.04 -15.45
N THR A 54 -12.15 -24.97 -14.29
CA THR A 54 -12.32 -23.73 -13.53
C THR A 54 -11.39 -23.69 -12.32
N ILE A 55 -10.89 -22.49 -12.04
CA ILE A 55 -10.05 -22.21 -10.87
C ILE A 55 -10.91 -22.36 -9.61
N GLN A 56 -12.16 -21.87 -9.64
CA GLN A 56 -13.07 -21.96 -8.50
C GLN A 56 -13.31 -23.41 -8.07
N THR A 57 -13.53 -24.34 -9.00
CA THR A 57 -13.70 -25.77 -8.64
C THR A 57 -12.47 -26.34 -7.93
N ALA A 58 -11.26 -25.90 -8.30
CA ALA A 58 -10.03 -26.33 -7.65
C ALA A 58 -9.89 -25.73 -6.25
N VAL A 59 -10.21 -24.45 -6.07
CA VAL A 59 -10.25 -23.76 -4.77
C VAL A 59 -11.24 -24.47 -3.82
N ASP A 60 -12.46 -24.75 -4.30
CA ASP A 60 -13.51 -25.41 -3.51
C ASP A 60 -13.13 -26.82 -3.07
N ARG A 61 -12.27 -27.52 -3.84
CA ARG A 61 -11.74 -28.85 -3.50
C ARG A 61 -10.52 -28.81 -2.57
N LEU A 62 -9.81 -27.68 -2.51
CA LEU A 62 -8.57 -27.51 -1.74
C LEU A 62 -8.72 -26.52 -0.57
N ARG A 63 -9.92 -26.38 0.01
CA ARG A 63 -10.22 -25.41 1.10
C ARG A 63 -9.16 -25.38 2.22
N THR A 64 -8.52 -26.51 2.50
CA THR A 64 -7.43 -26.61 3.47
C THR A 64 -6.22 -27.29 2.83
N GLY A 65 -5.14 -26.54 2.65
CA GLY A 65 -3.86 -27.02 2.15
C GLY A 65 -3.84 -27.29 0.64
N GLY A 66 -2.70 -27.02 0.01
CA GLY A 66 -2.39 -27.51 -1.33
C GLY A 66 -2.15 -26.41 -2.36
N THR A 67 -2.09 -26.82 -3.63
CA THR A 67 -1.76 -25.95 -4.74
C THR A 67 -2.77 -26.11 -5.88
N VAL A 68 -3.37 -25.01 -6.30
CA VAL A 68 -4.05 -24.89 -7.58
C VAL A 68 -3.01 -24.50 -8.63
N ALA A 69 -2.64 -25.44 -9.50
CA ALA A 69 -1.62 -25.25 -10.53
C ALA A 69 -2.26 -24.97 -11.89
N LEU A 70 -2.06 -23.76 -12.41
CA LEU A 70 -2.72 -23.29 -13.64
C LEU A 70 -1.86 -23.54 -14.88
N ARG A 71 -2.39 -24.28 -15.84
CA ARG A 71 -1.80 -24.37 -17.18
C ARG A 71 -1.91 -23.01 -17.90
N GLY A 72 -1.06 -22.79 -18.88
CA GLY A 72 -1.06 -21.58 -19.70
C GLY A 72 -2.39 -21.43 -20.44
N GLY A 73 -2.77 -20.17 -20.65
CA GLY A 73 -4.00 -19.79 -21.34
C GLY A 73 -4.87 -18.84 -20.52
N VAL A 74 -5.99 -18.44 -21.12
CA VAL A 74 -6.86 -17.38 -20.58
C VAL A 74 -8.03 -17.97 -19.80
N TYR A 75 -8.14 -17.58 -18.54
CA TYR A 75 -9.23 -17.90 -17.63
C TYR A 75 -10.16 -16.69 -17.51
N ARG A 76 -11.29 -16.71 -18.21
CA ARG A 76 -12.33 -15.66 -18.11
C ARG A 76 -13.32 -15.99 -17.00
N GLN A 77 -12.91 -15.76 -15.76
CA GLN A 77 -13.73 -16.06 -14.58
C GLN A 77 -13.30 -15.19 -13.39
N ARG A 78 -14.21 -14.98 -12.45
CA ARG A 78 -13.87 -14.50 -11.10
C ARG A 78 -13.48 -15.67 -10.22
N VAL A 79 -12.58 -15.42 -9.28
CA VAL A 79 -12.09 -16.41 -8.31
C VAL A 79 -12.30 -15.85 -6.91
N ARG A 80 -12.91 -16.65 -6.03
CA ARG A 80 -13.10 -16.28 -4.63
C ARG A 80 -12.56 -17.35 -3.69
N MET A 81 -11.61 -16.95 -2.87
CA MET A 81 -11.00 -17.72 -1.79
C MET A 81 -11.63 -17.26 -0.46
N ASP A 82 -12.68 -17.97 -0.02
CA ASP A 82 -13.43 -17.64 1.20
C ASP A 82 -13.26 -18.72 2.26
N GLY A 83 -12.59 -18.36 3.36
CA GLY A 83 -12.34 -19.30 4.45
C GLY A 83 -11.33 -20.39 4.09
N VAL A 84 -10.38 -20.13 3.18
CA VAL A 84 -9.34 -21.11 2.80
C VAL A 84 -8.12 -20.99 3.70
N ARG A 85 -7.39 -22.11 3.88
CA ARG A 85 -6.22 -22.16 4.78
C ARG A 85 -5.06 -22.88 4.12
N GLY A 86 -3.91 -22.21 3.92
CA GLY A 86 -2.71 -22.87 3.38
C GLY A 86 -2.81 -23.20 1.89
N LEU A 87 -3.42 -22.31 1.09
CA LEU A 87 -3.66 -22.52 -0.33
C LEU A 87 -2.69 -21.69 -1.18
N THR A 88 -2.09 -22.31 -2.21
CA THR A 88 -1.29 -21.61 -3.21
C THR A 88 -1.99 -21.65 -4.57
N LEU A 89 -2.17 -20.49 -5.20
CA LEU A 89 -2.53 -20.35 -6.61
C LEU A 89 -1.28 -19.94 -7.38
N ALA A 90 -0.85 -20.80 -8.31
CA ALA A 90 0.39 -20.59 -9.05
C ALA A 90 0.31 -21.22 -10.45
N PRO A 91 1.20 -20.84 -11.37
CA PRO A 91 1.38 -21.56 -12.62
C PRO A 91 1.73 -23.02 -12.41
N TYR A 92 1.31 -23.85 -13.35
CA TYR A 92 1.85 -25.17 -13.53
C TYR A 92 3.22 -25.04 -14.17
N ARG A 93 4.27 -25.25 -13.36
CA ARG A 93 5.68 -25.12 -13.77
C ARG A 93 5.99 -23.67 -14.23
N LEU A 94 6.44 -23.49 -15.46
CA LEU A 94 6.83 -22.21 -16.05
C LEU A 94 5.80 -21.72 -17.08
N GLU A 95 4.57 -22.25 -17.04
CA GLU A 95 3.51 -21.78 -17.93
C GLU A 95 3.02 -20.37 -17.50
N HIS A 96 2.32 -19.66 -18.40
CA HIS A 96 1.86 -18.28 -18.18
C HIS A 96 0.33 -18.24 -18.19
N PRO A 97 -0.33 -18.42 -17.02
CA PRO A 97 -1.77 -18.33 -16.90
C PRO A 97 -2.23 -16.87 -16.81
N VAL A 98 -3.26 -16.53 -17.59
CA VAL A 98 -3.89 -15.19 -17.59
C VAL A 98 -5.26 -15.29 -16.95
N LEU A 99 -5.47 -14.61 -15.82
CA LEU A 99 -6.78 -14.40 -15.22
C LEU A 99 -7.37 -13.10 -15.80
N SER A 100 -8.43 -13.22 -16.60
CA SER A 100 -8.99 -12.10 -17.35
C SER A 100 -10.42 -11.80 -16.93
N GLY A 101 -10.69 -10.52 -16.67
CA GLY A 101 -12.02 -9.97 -16.46
C GLY A 101 -12.79 -9.69 -17.76
N ALA A 102 -12.21 -9.95 -18.93
CA ALA A 102 -12.84 -9.61 -20.20
C ALA A 102 -14.20 -10.31 -20.37
N GLY A 103 -15.25 -9.51 -20.61
CA GLY A 103 -16.63 -9.97 -20.71
C GLY A 103 -17.30 -10.27 -19.37
N LEU A 104 -16.64 -9.95 -18.25
CA LEU A 104 -17.24 -9.97 -16.91
C LEU A 104 -17.64 -8.55 -16.53
N GLU A 105 -18.80 -8.42 -15.91
CA GLU A 105 -19.28 -7.15 -15.36
C GLU A 105 -18.86 -7.05 -13.88
N PRO A 106 -18.09 -6.01 -13.48
CA PRO A 106 -17.88 -5.71 -12.07
C PRO A 106 -19.20 -5.42 -11.34
N ALA A 107 -19.27 -5.83 -10.08
CA ALA A 107 -20.45 -5.56 -9.25
C ALA A 107 -20.42 -4.11 -8.75
N ALA A 108 -21.59 -3.60 -8.33
CA ALA A 108 -21.65 -2.33 -7.60
C ALA A 108 -20.79 -2.38 -6.32
N GLY A 109 -20.18 -1.25 -5.98
CA GLY A 109 -19.17 -1.13 -4.95
C GLY A 109 -17.85 -1.79 -5.35
N ILE A 110 -17.05 -2.14 -4.33
CA ILE A 110 -15.75 -2.79 -4.50
C ILE A 110 -15.94 -4.28 -4.80
N SER A 111 -15.34 -4.76 -5.89
CA SER A 111 -15.33 -6.19 -6.21
C SER A 111 -14.01 -6.62 -6.84
N GLY A 112 -13.57 -7.85 -6.56
CA GLY A 112 -12.31 -8.38 -7.09
C GLY A 112 -12.50 -9.36 -8.24
N LEU A 113 -11.57 -9.34 -9.20
CA LEU A 113 -11.40 -10.44 -10.15
C LEU A 113 -10.88 -11.69 -9.43
N LEU A 114 -9.93 -11.49 -8.51
CA LEU A 114 -9.51 -12.47 -7.52
C LEU A 114 -9.73 -11.91 -6.10
N GLU A 115 -10.63 -12.54 -5.34
CA GLU A 115 -10.94 -12.17 -3.96
C GLU A 115 -10.37 -13.18 -2.96
N VAL A 116 -9.73 -12.67 -1.90
CA VAL A 116 -9.34 -13.41 -0.70
C VAL A 116 -10.07 -12.79 0.49
N ARG A 117 -10.76 -13.63 1.26
CA ARG A 117 -11.45 -13.20 2.48
C ARG A 117 -11.54 -14.29 3.52
N ASN A 118 -11.54 -13.89 4.79
CA ASN A 118 -11.64 -14.79 5.96
C ASN A 118 -10.63 -15.96 5.93
N SER A 119 -9.49 -15.78 5.28
CA SER A 119 -8.55 -16.82 4.88
C SER A 119 -7.20 -16.67 5.58
N THR A 120 -6.39 -17.72 5.54
CA THR A 120 -5.04 -17.70 6.13
C THR A 120 -4.02 -18.46 5.31
N LYS A 121 -2.76 -17.99 5.28
CA LYS A 121 -1.66 -18.65 4.55
C LYS A 121 -2.02 -18.86 3.07
N VAL A 122 -2.44 -17.78 2.40
CA VAL A 122 -2.77 -17.79 0.98
C VAL A 122 -1.60 -17.23 0.20
N THR A 123 -1.21 -17.89 -0.88
CA THR A 123 -0.20 -17.36 -1.81
C THR A 123 -0.78 -17.29 -3.22
N ILE A 124 -0.74 -16.11 -3.82
CA ILE A 124 -1.11 -15.86 -5.21
C ILE A 124 0.16 -15.40 -5.91
N THR A 125 0.63 -16.16 -6.89
CA THR A 125 1.94 -15.86 -7.48
C THR A 125 2.04 -16.14 -8.97
N ARG A 126 2.79 -15.28 -9.69
CA ARG A 126 3.14 -15.43 -11.11
C ARG A 126 1.92 -15.55 -12.04
N LEU A 127 0.90 -14.76 -11.78
CA LEU A 127 -0.27 -14.64 -12.65
C LEU A 127 -0.23 -13.32 -13.43
N ASP A 128 -0.72 -13.35 -14.66
CA ASP A 128 -1.17 -12.15 -15.36
C ASP A 128 -2.65 -11.91 -14.99
N VAL A 129 -2.99 -10.73 -14.48
CA VAL A 129 -4.34 -10.36 -14.01
C VAL A 129 -4.78 -9.09 -14.75
N THR A 130 -5.84 -9.18 -15.55
CA THR A 130 -6.15 -8.11 -16.51
C THR A 130 -7.63 -7.96 -16.86
N ALA A 131 -7.99 -6.82 -17.48
CA ALA A 131 -9.26 -6.59 -18.17
C ALA A 131 -10.52 -6.67 -17.29
N TYR A 132 -10.42 -6.49 -15.97
CA TYR A 132 -11.58 -6.33 -15.10
C TYR A 132 -11.98 -4.86 -15.09
N ARG A 133 -12.91 -4.49 -15.99
CA ARG A 133 -13.20 -3.08 -16.31
C ARG A 133 -14.67 -2.71 -16.15
N SER A 134 -14.93 -1.46 -15.81
CA SER A 134 -16.27 -0.85 -15.82
C SER A 134 -16.24 0.55 -16.45
N THR A 135 -17.41 1.14 -16.67
CA THR A 135 -17.59 2.54 -17.08
C THR A 135 -18.67 3.22 -16.22
N LYS A 136 -18.99 2.64 -15.06
CA LYS A 136 -20.16 2.99 -14.26
C LYS A 136 -19.73 3.70 -12.99
N LEU A 137 -20.48 4.73 -12.59
CA LEU A 137 -20.44 5.27 -11.24
C LEU A 137 -20.89 4.21 -10.22
N GLY A 138 -20.46 4.37 -8.98
CA GLY A 138 -20.66 3.46 -7.86
C GLY A 138 -19.99 2.09 -8.03
N VAL A 139 -19.01 1.95 -8.93
CA VAL A 139 -18.33 0.68 -9.21
C VAL A 139 -16.81 0.82 -9.04
N THR A 140 -16.21 -0.11 -8.30
CA THR A 140 -14.76 -0.16 -8.06
C THR A 140 -14.23 -1.57 -8.37
N PRO A 141 -13.81 -1.86 -9.60
CA PRO A 141 -13.18 -3.13 -9.93
C PRO A 141 -11.76 -3.20 -9.34
N VAL A 142 -11.39 -4.38 -8.86
CA VAL A 142 -10.09 -4.66 -8.28
C VAL A 142 -9.47 -5.89 -8.94
N GLY A 143 -8.19 -5.85 -9.30
CA GLY A 143 -7.46 -7.02 -9.79
C GLY A 143 -7.38 -8.12 -8.74
N ILE A 144 -6.68 -7.84 -7.63
CA ILE A 144 -6.55 -8.73 -6.47
C ILE A 144 -7.03 -8.02 -5.21
N TYR A 145 -8.10 -8.53 -4.60
CA TYR A 145 -8.74 -7.92 -3.44
C TYR A 145 -8.63 -8.83 -2.20
N VAL A 146 -7.91 -8.37 -1.18
CA VAL A 146 -7.78 -9.02 0.13
C VAL A 146 -8.64 -8.24 1.12
N HIS A 147 -9.59 -8.87 1.80
CA HIS A 147 -10.45 -8.12 2.72
C HIS A 147 -11.03 -8.97 3.84
N ARG A 148 -11.63 -8.33 4.85
CA ARG A 148 -12.02 -8.88 6.14
C ARG A 148 -10.83 -8.91 7.11
N HIS A 149 -10.48 -10.09 7.60
CA HIS A 149 -9.49 -10.31 8.64
C HIS A 149 -8.49 -11.42 8.24
N ASP A 150 -8.00 -11.35 7.00
CA ASP A 150 -7.06 -12.35 6.48
C ASP A 150 -5.71 -12.35 7.21
N SER A 151 -5.02 -13.50 7.24
CA SER A 151 -3.68 -13.57 7.83
C SER A 151 -2.67 -14.32 6.99
N ARG A 152 -1.44 -13.81 6.87
CA ARG A 152 -0.36 -14.43 6.09
C ARG A 152 -0.74 -14.61 4.62
N VAL A 153 -1.23 -13.55 4.00
CA VAL A 153 -1.52 -13.52 2.56
C VAL A 153 -0.30 -12.98 1.83
N SER A 154 0.13 -13.66 0.76
CA SER A 154 1.26 -13.26 -0.06
C SER A 154 0.82 -13.13 -1.52
N VAL A 155 0.87 -11.90 -2.04
CA VAL A 155 0.63 -11.55 -3.44
C VAL A 155 2.00 -11.29 -4.08
N LEU A 156 2.53 -12.28 -4.79
CA LEU A 156 3.95 -12.35 -5.15
C LEU A 156 4.20 -12.47 -6.66
N ALA A 157 4.95 -11.54 -7.23
CA ALA A 157 5.41 -11.65 -8.63
C ALA A 157 4.28 -11.82 -9.65
N ASN A 158 3.14 -11.17 -9.44
CA ASN A 158 2.06 -11.10 -10.42
C ASN A 158 2.24 -9.86 -11.30
N HIS A 159 1.63 -9.88 -12.48
CA HIS A 159 1.48 -8.72 -13.34
C HIS A 159 0.00 -8.32 -13.34
N VAL A 160 -0.34 -7.15 -12.82
CA VAL A 160 -1.72 -6.65 -12.70
C VAL A 160 -1.86 -5.42 -13.59
N HIS A 161 -2.59 -5.54 -14.70
CA HIS A 161 -2.53 -4.52 -15.75
C HIS A 161 -3.79 -4.40 -16.61
N ASP A 162 -3.94 -3.26 -17.29
CA ASP A 162 -5.02 -2.99 -18.25
C ASP A 162 -6.43 -3.25 -17.68
N LEU A 163 -6.65 -2.85 -16.42
CA LEU A 163 -7.94 -2.92 -15.73
C LEU A 163 -8.29 -1.55 -15.14
N GLY A 164 -9.54 -1.35 -14.74
CA GLY A 164 -9.94 -0.04 -14.23
C GLY A 164 -11.41 0.31 -14.38
N ASN A 165 -11.73 1.57 -14.10
CA ASN A 165 -13.03 2.16 -14.39
C ASN A 165 -12.85 3.35 -15.33
N ASP A 166 -13.40 3.23 -16.54
CA ASP A 166 -13.31 4.19 -17.62
C ASP A 166 -14.53 5.14 -17.65
N ALA A 167 -15.16 5.40 -16.50
CA ALA A 167 -16.20 6.42 -16.40
C ALA A 167 -15.62 7.80 -16.76
N ASP A 168 -16.39 8.60 -17.48
CA ASP A 168 -15.96 9.87 -18.07
C ASP A 168 -16.56 11.11 -17.38
N GLU A 169 -17.24 10.91 -16.25
CA GLU A 169 -17.85 12.01 -15.50
C GLU A 169 -16.77 12.85 -14.80
N LEU A 170 -16.56 14.04 -15.34
CA LEU A 170 -15.52 14.97 -14.90
C LEU A 170 -15.78 15.47 -13.47
N GLY A 171 -14.75 15.42 -12.64
CA GLY A 171 -14.76 15.87 -11.25
C GLY A 171 -15.54 14.94 -10.30
N SER A 172 -15.90 13.73 -10.75
CA SER A 172 -16.64 12.78 -9.93
C SER A 172 -15.69 11.83 -9.19
N PHE A 173 -15.88 11.72 -7.88
CA PHE A 173 -15.20 10.75 -7.01
C PHE A 173 -16.08 9.51 -6.76
N ASP A 174 -17.21 9.37 -7.46
CA ASP A 174 -18.13 8.23 -7.33
C ASP A 174 -17.72 7.03 -8.20
N PHE A 175 -16.46 6.95 -8.64
CA PHE A 175 -15.95 5.78 -9.33
C PHE A 175 -14.47 5.62 -9.04
N GLY A 176 -14.01 4.38 -9.05
CA GLY A 176 -12.59 4.11 -8.91
C GLY A 176 -12.21 2.71 -9.39
N ALA A 177 -10.97 2.31 -9.19
CA ALA A 177 -10.49 0.94 -9.32
C ALA A 177 -9.20 0.75 -8.52
N HIS A 178 -8.79 -0.51 -8.33
CA HIS A 178 -7.46 -0.83 -7.79
C HIS A 178 -6.79 -1.95 -8.57
N GLY A 179 -5.46 -1.93 -8.64
CA GLY A 179 -4.69 -3.10 -9.06
C GLY A 179 -4.73 -4.16 -7.96
N ILE A 180 -4.16 -3.83 -6.80
CA ILE A 180 -4.08 -4.70 -5.62
C ILE A 180 -4.58 -3.92 -4.41
N ALA A 181 -5.63 -4.42 -3.76
CA ALA A 181 -6.20 -3.76 -2.58
C ALA A 181 -6.28 -4.69 -1.37
N ALA A 182 -5.93 -4.16 -0.19
CA ALA A 182 -6.12 -4.82 1.09
C ALA A 182 -6.98 -3.97 2.04
N TYR A 183 -8.23 -4.38 2.29
CA TYR A 183 -9.17 -3.63 3.14
C TYR A 183 -9.47 -4.39 4.43
N GLY A 184 -8.96 -3.87 5.55
CA GLY A 184 -9.30 -4.35 6.89
C GLY A 184 -10.65 -3.84 7.35
N ASP A 185 -11.74 -4.35 6.77
CA ASP A 185 -13.14 -3.96 7.01
C ASP A 185 -13.82 -4.79 8.14
N ASP A 186 -13.01 -5.27 9.09
CA ASP A 186 -13.45 -5.96 10.31
C ASP A 186 -12.88 -5.27 11.55
N ALA A 187 -13.76 -4.68 12.36
CA ALA A 187 -13.37 -3.94 13.55
C ALA A 187 -12.81 -4.84 14.68
N GLN A 188 -13.06 -6.15 14.63
CA GLN A 188 -12.68 -7.09 15.69
C GLN A 188 -11.41 -7.85 15.39
N ALA A 189 -11.01 -7.97 14.13
CA ALA A 189 -9.80 -8.69 13.73
C ALA A 189 -9.15 -7.98 12.54
N SER A 190 -7.84 -7.74 12.63
CA SER A 190 -7.09 -7.10 11.56
C SER A 190 -6.66 -8.08 10.47
N ILE A 191 -6.38 -7.55 9.28
CA ILE A 191 -5.49 -8.23 8.35
C ILE A 191 -4.08 -8.21 8.93
N THR A 192 -3.36 -9.34 8.93
CA THR A 192 -1.99 -9.43 9.47
C THR A 192 -1.05 -10.25 8.61
N GLY A 193 0.24 -9.89 8.58
CA GLY A 193 1.26 -10.63 7.83
C GLY A 193 1.00 -10.61 6.32
N LEU A 194 0.47 -9.49 5.80
CA LEU A 194 0.26 -9.28 4.37
C LEU A 194 1.60 -8.95 3.70
N THR A 195 1.88 -9.60 2.57
CA THR A 195 3.01 -9.24 1.69
C THR A 195 2.52 -9.04 0.27
N ILE A 196 2.71 -7.85 -0.26
CA ILE A 196 2.56 -7.51 -1.68
C ILE A 196 3.98 -7.27 -2.20
N GLY A 197 4.56 -8.23 -2.91
CA GLY A 197 5.96 -8.11 -3.31
C GLY A 197 6.35 -8.67 -4.66
N GLY A 198 7.28 -7.97 -5.32
CA GLY A 198 7.78 -8.36 -6.63
C GLY A 198 6.78 -8.25 -7.77
N ASN A 199 5.62 -7.61 -7.57
CA ASN A 199 4.59 -7.49 -8.59
C ASN A 199 4.90 -6.34 -9.56
N THR A 200 4.38 -6.45 -10.78
CA THR A 200 4.27 -5.33 -11.73
C THR A 200 2.82 -4.86 -11.76
N VAL A 201 2.57 -3.57 -11.61
CA VAL A 201 1.22 -2.97 -11.58
C VAL A 201 1.17 -1.75 -12.49
N ASP A 202 0.52 -1.86 -13.65
CA ASP A 202 0.60 -0.84 -14.70
C ASP A 202 -0.63 -0.70 -15.62
N ASN A 203 -0.73 0.45 -16.29
CA ASN A 203 -1.82 0.79 -17.23
C ASN A 203 -3.21 0.69 -16.58
N LEU A 204 -3.31 1.16 -15.34
CA LEU A 204 -4.57 1.18 -14.60
C LEU A 204 -5.33 2.50 -14.80
N HIS A 205 -6.65 2.38 -14.87
CA HIS A 205 -7.59 3.51 -14.87
C HIS A 205 -8.37 3.52 -13.56
N LEU A 206 -8.02 4.39 -12.65
CA LEU A 206 -8.28 4.22 -11.23
C LEU A 206 -9.37 5.13 -10.70
N GLY A 207 -9.86 6.11 -11.47
CA GLY A 207 -10.81 7.10 -10.96
C GLY A 207 -10.28 7.74 -9.68
N ALA A 208 -11.11 7.83 -8.64
CA ALA A 208 -10.73 8.34 -7.31
C ALA A 208 -10.18 7.26 -6.36
N SER A 209 -9.29 6.38 -6.83
CA SER A 209 -8.73 5.28 -6.05
C SER A 209 -7.27 4.96 -6.43
N GLU A 210 -6.61 4.00 -5.77
CA GLU A 210 -5.15 3.85 -5.87
C GLU A 210 -4.70 2.53 -6.53
N SER A 211 -3.48 2.52 -7.09
CA SER A 211 -2.92 1.35 -7.78
C SER A 211 -2.71 0.17 -6.83
N VAL A 212 -2.04 0.43 -5.69
CA VAL A 212 -1.79 -0.53 -4.61
C VAL A 212 -2.16 0.10 -3.28
N VAL A 213 -3.14 -0.47 -2.59
CA VAL A 213 -3.69 0.15 -1.36
C VAL A 213 -3.73 -0.81 -0.18
N VAL A 214 -3.43 -0.28 1.00
CA VAL A 214 -3.66 -0.91 2.31
C VAL A 214 -4.53 0.02 3.15
N ASN A 215 -5.77 -0.35 3.43
CA ASN A 215 -6.78 0.53 4.04
C ASN A 215 -7.44 -0.11 5.27
N GLY A 216 -7.62 0.68 6.34
CA GLY A 216 -8.40 0.30 7.51
C GLY A 216 -7.64 -0.62 8.45
N ASN A 217 -8.29 -1.62 9.05
CA ASN A 217 -7.70 -2.45 10.09
C ASN A 217 -6.67 -3.47 9.57
N VAL A 218 -5.50 -2.99 9.18
CA VAL A 218 -4.39 -3.78 8.66
C VAL A 218 -3.13 -3.51 9.49
N ASP A 219 -2.56 -4.57 10.05
CA ASP A 219 -1.49 -4.48 11.05
C ASP A 219 -0.35 -5.44 10.71
N GLY A 220 0.87 -4.91 10.53
CA GLY A 220 2.03 -5.73 10.20
C GLY A 220 2.00 -6.23 8.77
N TRP A 221 2.31 -5.35 7.82
CA TRP A 221 2.22 -5.59 6.38
C TRP A 221 3.45 -5.06 5.64
N SER A 222 3.64 -5.51 4.39
CA SER A 222 4.76 -5.08 3.55
C SER A 222 4.39 -4.96 2.07
N VAL A 223 4.67 -3.81 1.46
CA VAL A 223 4.66 -3.57 0.01
C VAL A 223 6.11 -3.40 -0.47
N VAL A 224 6.70 -4.46 -1.03
CA VAL A 224 8.15 -4.53 -1.24
C VAL A 224 8.60 -5.02 -2.62
N GLY A 225 9.55 -4.30 -3.22
CA GLY A 225 10.19 -4.73 -4.47
C GLY A 225 9.24 -4.78 -5.67
N ASN A 226 8.17 -3.99 -5.68
CA ASN A 226 7.23 -3.92 -6.80
C ASN A 226 7.70 -2.89 -7.84
N ASP A 227 7.23 -3.07 -9.07
CA ASP A 227 7.35 -2.12 -10.17
C ASP A 227 5.94 -1.56 -10.47
N ILE A 228 5.70 -0.29 -10.15
CA ILE A 228 4.36 0.33 -10.22
C ILE A 228 4.46 1.54 -11.14
N HIS A 229 3.83 1.48 -12.30
CA HIS A 229 4.01 2.54 -13.28
C HIS A 229 2.86 2.74 -14.26
N ASP A 230 2.81 3.91 -14.89
CA ASP A 230 1.81 4.24 -15.93
C ASP A 230 0.37 4.06 -15.44
N ASN A 231 0.11 4.53 -14.22
CA ASN A 231 -1.22 4.53 -13.61
C ASN A 231 -1.71 5.96 -13.46
N ASP A 232 -3.01 6.15 -13.62
CA ASP A 232 -3.63 7.48 -13.67
C ASP A 232 -4.07 8.03 -12.30
N ASN A 233 -3.62 7.40 -11.22
CA ASN A 233 -3.81 7.83 -9.83
C ASN A 233 -2.75 7.16 -8.91
N ILE A 234 -2.80 7.43 -7.61
CA ILE A 234 -1.81 7.13 -6.57
C ILE A 234 -1.17 5.73 -6.73
N GLY A 235 0.16 5.68 -6.59
CA GLY A 235 0.96 4.47 -6.79
C GLY A 235 0.83 3.48 -5.62
N ILE A 236 1.14 3.94 -4.41
CA ILE A 236 0.98 3.16 -3.18
C ILE A 236 0.30 4.04 -2.13
N ASP A 237 -0.74 3.52 -1.47
CA ASP A 237 -1.39 4.24 -0.37
C ASP A 237 -1.60 3.37 0.88
N ALA A 238 -1.42 4.00 2.04
CA ALA A 238 -1.63 3.43 3.37
C ALA A 238 -2.64 4.29 4.15
N ILE A 239 -3.90 3.84 4.11
CA ILE A 239 -5.07 4.64 4.47
C ILE A 239 -5.57 4.34 5.90
N GLY A 240 -5.98 5.39 6.60
CA GLY A 240 -6.67 5.35 7.88
C GLY A 240 -7.85 6.33 7.97
N PHE A 241 -8.69 6.14 8.98
CA PHE A 241 -9.82 7.03 9.35
C PHE A 241 -10.98 7.17 8.34
N GLU A 242 -10.84 6.54 7.18
CA GLU A 242 -11.89 6.44 6.17
C GLU A 242 -13.07 5.53 6.57
N PRO A 243 -14.23 5.61 5.90
CA PRO A 243 -15.42 4.81 6.22
C PRO A 243 -15.26 3.28 6.16
N THR A 244 -14.07 2.74 5.86
CA THR A 244 -13.72 1.32 5.91
C THR A 244 -14.16 0.66 7.22
N LEU A 245 -13.92 1.33 8.35
CA LEU A 245 -14.63 1.08 9.60
C LEU A 245 -15.55 2.27 9.93
N SER A 246 -16.73 1.97 10.46
CA SER A 246 -17.77 2.97 10.75
C SER A 246 -18.12 3.07 12.24
N GLY A 247 -18.95 4.06 12.58
CA GLY A 247 -19.43 4.29 13.94
C GLY A 247 -18.30 4.58 14.93
N ALA A 248 -18.31 3.88 16.06
CA ALA A 248 -17.33 4.07 17.13
C ALA A 248 -15.88 3.73 16.74
N TYR A 249 -15.68 3.03 15.60
CA TYR A 249 -14.36 2.62 15.15
C TYR A 249 -13.73 3.55 14.11
N ARG A 250 -14.51 4.44 13.48
CA ARG A 250 -14.04 5.28 12.37
C ARG A 250 -12.77 6.07 12.72
N TYR A 251 -12.79 6.76 13.86
CA TYR A 251 -11.69 7.60 14.34
C TYR A 251 -10.88 6.91 15.44
N SER A 252 -10.55 5.64 15.24
CA SER A 252 -9.77 4.85 16.19
C SER A 252 -8.51 4.32 15.56
N GLU A 253 -7.49 4.03 16.37
CA GLU A 253 -6.24 3.38 15.95
C GLU A 253 -6.44 2.07 15.18
N ARG A 254 -7.60 1.41 15.37
CA ARG A 254 -7.92 0.21 14.61
C ARG A 254 -8.18 0.50 13.15
N ASN A 255 -8.75 1.65 12.81
CA ASN A 255 -9.10 2.01 11.44
C ASN A 255 -7.92 2.68 10.73
N ARG A 256 -6.74 2.06 10.76
CA ARG A 256 -5.52 2.60 10.19
C ARG A 256 -4.63 1.47 9.72
N ALA A 257 -4.12 1.59 8.50
CA ALA A 257 -2.99 0.79 8.07
C ALA A 257 -1.78 1.14 8.96
N ARG A 258 -1.22 0.13 9.63
CA ARG A 258 -0.17 0.37 10.64
C ARG A 258 0.88 -0.71 10.73
N ASN A 259 2.02 -0.35 11.33
CA ASN A 259 3.18 -1.24 11.48
C ASN A 259 3.64 -1.79 10.12
N GLY A 260 3.67 -0.91 9.12
CA GLY A 260 3.86 -1.25 7.70
C GLY A 260 5.28 -1.01 7.20
N VAL A 261 5.60 -1.61 6.05
CA VAL A 261 6.84 -1.35 5.31
C VAL A 261 6.54 -1.14 3.83
N ILE A 262 6.96 -0.01 3.29
CA ILE A 262 6.99 0.28 1.85
C ILE A 262 8.46 0.39 1.44
N ALA A 263 9.02 -0.64 0.80
CA ALA A 263 10.47 -0.66 0.56
C ALA A 263 10.92 -1.25 -0.77
N ALA A 264 12.00 -0.67 -1.30
CA ALA A 264 12.67 -1.13 -2.52
C ALA A 264 11.74 -1.20 -3.76
N ASN A 265 10.66 -0.42 -3.78
CA ASN A 265 9.78 -0.33 -4.94
C ASN A 265 10.37 0.64 -5.97
N VAL A 266 10.08 0.37 -7.25
CA VAL A 266 10.28 1.30 -8.36
C VAL A 266 8.90 1.82 -8.74
N ILE A 267 8.69 3.13 -8.59
CA ILE A 267 7.42 3.78 -8.85
C ILE A 267 7.65 4.87 -9.88
N SER A 268 6.89 4.88 -10.98
CA SER A 268 7.08 5.92 -11.99
C SER A 268 5.87 6.24 -12.84
N ARG A 269 5.76 7.48 -13.35
CA ARG A 269 4.66 7.88 -14.24
C ARG A 269 3.29 7.66 -13.59
N ILE A 270 3.16 8.07 -12.34
CA ILE A 270 1.89 8.13 -11.62
C ILE A 270 1.31 9.52 -11.83
N ARG A 271 0.27 9.66 -12.66
CA ARG A 271 -0.18 10.96 -13.16
C ARG A 271 -1.70 11.04 -13.23
N SER A 272 -2.32 11.94 -12.49
CA SER A 272 -3.77 12.18 -12.53
C SER A 272 -4.22 12.91 -13.79
N ARG A 273 -3.30 13.51 -14.55
CA ARG A 273 -3.65 14.21 -15.78
C ARG A 273 -4.34 13.28 -16.79
N GLY A 274 -5.62 13.56 -17.07
CA GLY A 274 -6.46 12.78 -17.98
C GLY A 274 -7.42 11.82 -17.28
N ASN A 275 -7.29 11.63 -15.97
CA ASN A 275 -8.24 10.90 -15.14
C ASN A 275 -9.43 11.83 -14.82
N ALA A 276 -10.64 11.42 -15.23
CA ALA A 276 -11.85 12.24 -15.11
C ALA A 276 -12.16 12.66 -13.66
N ALA A 277 -11.76 11.88 -12.65
CA ALA A 277 -11.94 12.25 -11.25
C ALA A 277 -11.19 13.55 -10.88
N TYR A 278 -10.05 13.84 -11.53
CA TYR A 278 -9.19 14.99 -11.24
C TYR A 278 -9.37 16.15 -12.24
N TRP A 279 -10.54 16.24 -12.87
CA TRP A 279 -10.91 17.45 -13.61
C TRP A 279 -11.58 18.45 -12.66
N GLU A 280 -10.90 19.54 -12.38
CA GLU A 280 -11.37 20.60 -11.49
C GLU A 280 -11.09 21.98 -12.10
N ASP A 281 -12.05 22.90 -11.95
CA ASP A 281 -11.93 24.30 -12.37
C ASP A 281 -11.41 24.53 -13.80
N GLY A 282 -11.75 23.61 -14.71
CA GLY A 282 -11.38 23.70 -16.13
C GLY A 282 -9.96 23.22 -16.46
N SER A 283 -9.29 22.54 -15.53
CA SER A 283 -7.96 21.97 -15.71
C SER A 283 -7.82 20.59 -15.05
N TRP A 284 -6.69 19.93 -15.28
CA TRP A 284 -6.36 18.67 -14.62
C TRP A 284 -5.54 18.95 -13.36
N CYS A 285 -5.94 18.39 -12.22
CA CYS A 285 -5.05 18.38 -11.06
C CYS A 285 -3.81 17.52 -11.34
N ASN A 286 -2.69 17.90 -10.72
CA ASN A 286 -1.49 17.07 -10.57
C ASN A 286 -1.46 16.56 -9.12
N CYS A 287 -2.37 15.63 -8.81
CA CYS A 287 -2.72 15.20 -7.46
C CYS A 287 -2.27 13.75 -7.16
N ALA A 288 -1.67 13.04 -8.12
CA ALA A 288 -1.35 11.62 -7.94
C ALA A 288 0.03 11.39 -7.29
N ASP A 289 0.02 10.86 -6.07
CA ASP A 289 1.23 10.47 -5.35
C ASP A 289 1.91 9.23 -5.90
N GLY A 290 3.24 9.24 -5.91
CA GLY A 290 4.02 8.01 -6.00
C GLY A 290 3.78 7.11 -4.78
N ILE A 291 3.89 7.69 -3.57
CA ILE A 291 3.60 7.02 -2.31
C ILE A 291 2.87 7.99 -1.39
N TYR A 292 1.68 7.62 -0.93
CA TYR A 292 0.92 8.36 0.06
C TYR A 292 0.78 7.55 1.35
N VAL A 293 0.92 8.22 2.49
CA VAL A 293 0.39 7.76 3.76
C VAL A 293 -0.73 8.70 4.17
N ASP A 294 -1.96 8.31 3.88
CA ASP A 294 -3.18 9.00 4.29
C ASP A 294 -3.67 8.48 5.65
N GLY A 295 -3.24 9.11 6.74
CA GLY A 295 -3.72 8.75 8.08
C GLY A 295 -3.18 7.42 8.64
N GLY A 296 -2.23 6.77 7.95
CA GLY A 296 -1.51 5.58 8.45
C GLY A 296 -0.56 5.87 9.61
N ALA A 297 -0.12 4.82 10.32
CA ALA A 297 0.75 4.96 11.51
C ALA A 297 1.89 3.93 11.57
N HIS A 298 3.06 4.34 12.09
CA HIS A 298 4.20 3.44 12.29
C HIS A 298 4.62 2.72 10.99
N ILE A 299 4.85 3.48 9.93
CA ILE A 299 5.20 2.95 8.61
C ILE A 299 6.63 3.33 8.25
N SER A 300 7.42 2.38 7.75
CA SER A 300 8.75 2.67 7.20
C SER A 300 8.70 2.68 5.67
N ILE A 301 8.99 3.83 5.08
CA ILE A 301 9.10 4.07 3.63
C ILE A 301 10.57 4.18 3.29
N ARG A 302 11.19 3.11 2.76
CA ARG A 302 12.64 3.07 2.60
C ARG A 302 13.19 2.49 1.29
N GLY A 303 14.21 3.15 0.76
CA GLY A 303 14.94 2.64 -0.39
C GLY A 303 14.10 2.57 -1.67
N ASN A 304 13.00 3.34 -1.75
CA ASN A 304 12.17 3.39 -2.94
C ASN A 304 12.76 4.36 -3.96
N LYS A 305 12.49 4.11 -5.23
CA LYS A 305 12.77 5.03 -6.32
C LYS A 305 11.44 5.53 -6.89
N VAL A 306 11.13 6.81 -6.69
CA VAL A 306 9.95 7.47 -7.22
C VAL A 306 10.37 8.46 -8.29
N THR A 307 9.86 8.30 -9.51
CA THR A 307 10.26 9.18 -10.62
C THR A 307 9.09 9.55 -11.51
N ASP A 308 8.97 10.82 -11.87
CA ASP A 308 7.98 11.24 -12.87
C ASP A 308 6.52 11.00 -12.46
N SER A 309 6.23 11.15 -11.18
CA SER A 309 4.88 11.21 -10.63
C SER A 309 4.40 12.66 -10.50
N ASP A 310 3.13 12.90 -10.20
CA ASP A 310 2.67 14.27 -9.89
C ASP A 310 3.25 14.74 -8.57
N ILE A 311 3.06 13.94 -7.52
CA ILE A 311 3.65 14.10 -6.19
C ILE A 311 4.60 12.92 -5.94
N GLY A 312 5.75 13.18 -5.30
CA GLY A 312 6.72 12.12 -5.01
C GLY A 312 6.29 11.23 -3.85
N ILE A 313 6.41 11.76 -2.63
CA ILE A 313 5.97 11.09 -1.40
C ILE A 313 5.22 12.09 -0.52
N GLU A 314 4.02 11.73 -0.08
CA GLU A 314 3.23 12.50 0.88
C GLU A 314 2.97 11.73 2.18
N VAL A 315 3.03 12.45 3.30
CA VAL A 315 2.60 11.97 4.62
C VAL A 315 1.60 12.98 5.19
N ALA A 316 0.32 12.68 5.09
CA ALA A 316 -0.75 13.59 5.50
C ALA A 316 -1.98 12.80 5.96
N ALA A 317 -3.10 13.49 6.13
CA ALA A 317 -4.39 12.86 6.32
C ALA A 317 -5.44 13.69 5.60
N GLU A 318 -6.22 13.10 4.71
CA GLU A 318 -7.31 13.79 4.01
C GLU A 318 -8.43 14.15 4.98
N ASN A 319 -8.67 13.28 5.98
CA ASN A 319 -9.72 13.51 6.95
C ASN A 319 -9.32 14.57 8.00
N PRO A 320 -10.15 15.58 8.31
CA PRO A 320 -9.83 16.64 9.30
C PRO A 320 -9.62 16.12 10.73
N ARG A 321 -10.11 14.92 11.03
CA ARG A 321 -9.89 14.24 12.33
C ARG A 321 -8.82 13.15 12.25
N GLY A 322 -8.25 12.93 11.07
CA GLY A 322 -7.21 11.96 10.80
C GLY A 322 -5.83 12.52 11.11
N VAL A 323 -4.90 11.59 11.34
CA VAL A 323 -3.49 11.89 11.61
C VAL A 323 -2.59 10.87 10.92
N ALA A 324 -1.51 11.29 10.27
CA ALA A 324 -0.42 10.40 9.90
C ALA A 324 0.77 10.60 10.85
N ASP A 325 1.21 9.52 11.50
CA ASP A 325 2.21 9.62 12.55
C ASP A 325 3.20 8.46 12.65
N HIS A 326 4.38 8.77 13.21
CA HIS A 326 5.50 7.85 13.35
C HIS A 326 5.92 7.17 12.03
N VAL A 327 5.84 7.91 10.93
CA VAL A 327 6.32 7.47 9.62
C VAL A 327 7.81 7.77 9.48
N ASP A 328 8.61 6.76 9.13
CA ASP A 328 10.04 6.89 8.78
C ASP A 328 10.20 6.85 7.26
N VAL A 329 10.40 8.02 6.65
CA VAL A 329 10.69 8.19 5.23
C VAL A 329 12.20 8.29 5.07
N SER A 330 12.86 7.19 4.73
CA SER A 330 14.33 7.15 4.69
C SER A 330 14.97 6.53 3.46
N ARG A 331 16.05 7.15 2.97
CA ARG A 331 16.86 6.62 1.86
C ARG A 331 16.10 6.42 0.54
N ASN A 332 15.09 7.26 0.30
CA ASN A 332 14.36 7.24 -0.98
C ASN A 332 15.05 8.15 -2.01
N LEU A 333 14.94 7.78 -3.28
CA LEU A 333 15.32 8.62 -4.41
C LEU A 333 14.03 9.13 -5.06
N VAL A 334 13.80 10.44 -5.00
CA VAL A 334 12.63 11.09 -5.59
C VAL A 334 13.08 12.13 -6.60
N THR A 335 12.73 11.94 -7.87
CA THR A 335 13.19 12.85 -8.92
C THR A 335 12.13 13.14 -9.95
N GLY A 336 12.06 14.40 -10.37
CA GLY A 336 11.17 14.79 -11.44
C GLY A 336 9.69 14.70 -11.07
N SER A 337 9.25 14.88 -9.83
CA SER A 337 7.81 15.06 -9.61
C SER A 337 7.30 16.31 -10.34
N ALA A 338 6.06 16.30 -10.84
CA ALA A 338 5.49 17.48 -11.49
C ALA A 338 5.27 18.63 -10.50
N TYR A 339 4.73 18.34 -9.32
CA TYR A 339 4.45 19.31 -8.27
C TYR A 339 5.56 19.36 -7.20
N VAL A 340 5.65 18.35 -6.33
CA VAL A 340 6.55 18.35 -5.16
C VAL A 340 7.29 17.02 -4.99
N GLY A 341 8.52 17.06 -4.46
CA GLY A 341 9.31 15.87 -4.14
C GLY A 341 8.76 15.14 -2.91
N ILE A 342 8.87 15.77 -1.74
CA ILE A 342 8.28 15.27 -0.49
C ILE A 342 7.35 16.34 0.09
N THR A 343 6.16 15.94 0.55
CA THR A 343 5.26 16.84 1.28
C THR A 343 4.74 16.19 2.57
N THR A 344 4.42 17.01 3.56
CA THR A 344 3.81 16.57 4.82
C THR A 344 2.84 17.62 5.35
N GLY A 345 1.77 17.15 6.00
CA GLY A 345 0.72 18.00 6.53
C GLY A 345 -0.46 18.13 5.59
N GLY A 346 -1.60 18.53 6.14
CA GLY A 346 -2.84 18.67 5.39
C GLY A 346 -2.75 19.76 4.32
N TYR A 347 -3.30 19.48 3.13
CA TYR A 347 -3.26 20.40 1.98
C TYR A 347 -4.24 21.57 2.10
N CYS A 348 -5.23 21.49 3.00
CA CYS A 348 -6.22 22.54 3.23
C CYS A 348 -6.56 22.74 4.73
N ASN A 349 -6.85 23.98 5.13
CA ASN A 349 -7.06 24.38 6.52
C ASN A 349 -8.48 24.91 6.84
N GLY A 350 -9.47 24.66 5.97
CA GLY A 350 -10.85 25.13 6.14
C GLY A 350 -11.07 26.61 5.84
N ALA A 351 -10.06 27.34 5.34
CA ALA A 351 -10.26 28.73 4.92
C ALA A 351 -11.04 28.83 3.60
N GLU A 352 -11.57 30.02 3.30
CA GLU A 352 -12.28 30.31 2.04
C GLU A 352 -11.44 29.94 0.80
N ALA A 353 -10.12 30.16 0.85
CA ALA A 353 -9.21 29.79 -0.22
C ALA A 353 -9.10 28.26 -0.45
N CYS A 354 -9.54 27.45 0.50
CA CYS A 354 -9.63 26.00 0.43
C CYS A 354 -11.05 25.51 0.07
N GLY A 355 -11.97 26.41 -0.29
CA GLY A 355 -13.38 26.06 -0.52
C GLY A 355 -14.03 25.44 0.72
N ASP A 356 -13.64 25.89 1.91
CA ASP A 356 -14.03 25.33 3.22
C ASP A 356 -13.59 23.87 3.47
N THR A 357 -12.73 23.31 2.60
CA THR A 357 -12.13 21.98 2.80
C THR A 357 -11.15 22.02 3.96
N GLU A 358 -11.28 21.10 4.92
CA GLU A 358 -10.38 20.95 6.06
C GLU A 358 -9.77 19.54 6.03
N THR A 359 -8.47 19.46 6.25
CA THR A 359 -7.69 18.22 6.19
C THR A 359 -6.99 17.95 7.53
N GLY A 360 -6.49 16.73 7.70
CA GLY A 360 -5.93 16.25 8.94
C GLY A 360 -4.46 16.66 9.17
N ALA A 361 -3.90 16.09 10.24
CA ALA A 361 -2.57 16.43 10.70
C ALA A 361 -1.50 15.39 10.31
N SER A 362 -0.24 15.80 10.40
CA SER A 362 0.89 14.87 10.37
C SER A 362 1.90 15.20 11.47
N HIS A 363 2.29 14.21 12.27
CA HIS A 363 3.23 14.46 13.37
C HIS A 363 4.15 13.31 13.73
N ASP A 364 5.23 13.63 14.45
CA ASP A 364 6.27 12.67 14.85
C ASP A 364 6.84 11.86 13.66
N ASN A 365 6.82 12.43 12.45
CA ASN A 365 7.37 11.80 11.27
C ASN A 365 8.83 12.20 11.05
N THR A 366 9.59 11.30 10.43
CA THR A 366 11.02 11.51 10.16
C THR A 366 11.31 11.34 8.68
N PHE A 367 12.02 12.30 8.11
CA PHE A 367 12.41 12.35 6.71
C PHE A 367 13.93 12.42 6.66
N THR A 368 14.59 11.27 6.45
CA THR A 368 16.04 11.19 6.59
C THR A 368 16.78 10.51 5.44
N TYR A 369 17.95 11.03 5.09
CA TYR A 369 18.81 10.43 4.05
C TYR A 369 18.13 10.29 2.68
N ASN A 370 17.07 11.05 2.39
CA ASN A 370 16.43 11.05 1.08
C ASN A 370 17.25 11.88 0.09
N VAL A 371 17.16 11.52 -1.19
CA VAL A 371 17.75 12.27 -2.30
C VAL A 371 16.61 12.81 -3.15
N LEU A 372 16.46 14.13 -3.14
CA LEU A 372 15.45 14.86 -3.91
C LEU A 372 16.15 15.69 -4.98
N ARG A 373 15.70 15.57 -6.24
CA ARG A 373 16.31 16.33 -7.33
C ARG A 373 15.34 16.61 -8.46
N GLY A 374 15.26 17.89 -8.82
CA GLY A 374 14.55 18.34 -10.01
C GLY A 374 13.06 18.01 -9.96
N ASN A 375 12.49 18.03 -8.76
CA ASN A 375 11.06 18.03 -8.55
C ASN A 375 10.53 19.45 -8.79
N ASN A 376 9.20 19.61 -8.85
CA ASN A 376 8.53 20.78 -9.43
C ASN A 376 8.89 21.00 -10.91
N ARG A 377 8.42 20.12 -11.79
CA ARG A 377 8.52 20.31 -13.24
C ARG A 377 7.45 21.22 -13.82
N LEU A 378 6.40 21.54 -13.08
CA LEU A 378 5.42 22.56 -13.46
C LEU A 378 6.02 23.97 -13.42
N ASP A 379 7.09 24.17 -12.65
CA ASP A 379 7.80 25.43 -12.51
C ASP A 379 6.88 26.57 -12.02
N ASP A 380 6.02 26.23 -11.05
CA ASP A 380 4.93 27.07 -10.52
C ASP A 380 5.25 27.68 -9.13
N GLY A 381 6.51 27.60 -8.69
CA GLY A 381 6.95 28.03 -7.36
C GLY A 381 6.89 26.94 -6.28
N SER A 382 6.45 25.72 -6.60
CA SER A 382 6.47 24.57 -5.66
C SER A 382 7.89 24.11 -5.30
N PRO A 383 8.10 23.54 -4.10
CA PRO A 383 9.43 23.20 -3.61
C PRO A 383 9.86 21.76 -3.91
N GLU A 384 11.10 21.42 -3.56
CA GLU A 384 11.52 20.01 -3.40
C GLU A 384 10.91 19.37 -2.15
N VAL A 385 10.81 20.13 -1.05
CA VAL A 385 10.15 19.72 0.20
C VAL A 385 9.09 20.74 0.60
N LEU A 386 7.84 20.31 0.79
CA LEU A 386 6.74 21.15 1.24
C LEU A 386 6.30 20.76 2.65
N VAL A 387 6.18 21.74 3.54
CA VAL A 387 5.51 21.59 4.84
C VAL A 387 4.20 22.36 4.79
N GLN A 388 3.08 21.66 4.87
CA GLN A 388 1.74 22.24 4.69
C GLN A 388 1.12 22.67 6.03
N TYR A 389 -0.20 22.55 6.17
CA TYR A 389 -0.93 22.83 7.40
C TYR A 389 -0.86 21.65 8.37
N HIS A 390 -1.11 21.91 9.65
CA HIS A 390 -1.28 20.87 10.68
C HIS A 390 -0.10 19.88 10.80
N ALA A 391 1.10 20.29 10.39
CA ALA A 391 2.32 19.49 10.48
C ALA A 391 3.11 19.88 11.71
N TYR A 392 3.35 18.96 12.65
CA TYR A 392 4.11 19.28 13.85
C TYR A 392 5.03 18.16 14.32
N GLN A 393 6.11 18.52 15.03
CA GLN A 393 7.09 17.57 15.58
C GLN A 393 7.74 16.67 14.52
N ASN A 394 7.77 17.10 13.26
CA ASN A 394 8.43 16.35 12.19
C ASN A 394 9.92 16.70 12.12
N THR A 395 10.74 15.74 11.71
CA THR A 395 12.20 15.90 11.60
C THR A 395 12.67 15.68 10.17
N PHE A 396 13.38 16.66 9.61
CA PHE A 396 14.04 16.58 8.31
C PHE A 396 15.56 16.61 8.49
N ALA A 397 16.24 15.47 8.33
CA ALA A 397 17.68 15.43 8.59
C ALA A 397 18.48 14.60 7.60
N HIS A 398 19.71 15.02 7.32
CA HIS A 398 20.64 14.28 6.45
C HIS A 398 20.15 14.07 5.00
N ASN A 399 19.18 14.85 4.53
CA ASN A 399 18.70 14.77 3.16
C ASN A 399 19.66 15.47 2.19
N THR A 400 19.69 15.01 0.95
CA THR A 400 20.32 15.71 -0.18
C THR A 400 19.21 16.27 -1.06
N VAL A 401 19.07 17.58 -1.12
CA VAL A 401 17.94 18.24 -1.80
C VAL A 401 18.49 19.22 -2.83
N SER A 402 18.14 19.00 -4.10
CA SER A 402 18.66 19.78 -5.22
C SER A 402 17.52 20.32 -6.09
N ALA A 403 17.11 21.56 -5.83
CA ALA A 403 16.07 22.23 -6.64
C ALA A 403 16.60 22.55 -8.06
N ALA A 404 15.76 22.37 -9.07
CA ALA A 404 16.08 22.71 -10.46
C ALA A 404 15.03 23.59 -11.16
N ASN A 405 13.98 23.99 -10.44
CA ASN A 405 12.99 24.97 -10.92
C ASN A 405 13.59 26.39 -10.98
N SER A 406 12.96 27.26 -11.78
CA SER A 406 13.45 28.61 -12.07
C SER A 406 13.49 29.52 -10.83
N ASP A 407 12.55 29.32 -9.91
CA ASP A 407 12.46 30.03 -8.64
C ASP A 407 13.44 29.49 -7.56
N ALA A 408 14.16 28.41 -7.86
CA ALA A 408 15.12 27.75 -6.99
C ALA A 408 14.58 27.44 -5.58
N VAL A 409 13.32 26.97 -5.51
CA VAL A 409 12.62 26.70 -4.26
C VAL A 409 13.02 25.33 -3.70
N VAL A 410 13.74 25.34 -2.58
CA VAL A 410 14.25 24.13 -1.91
C VAL A 410 13.23 23.62 -0.89
N TYR A 411 12.87 24.49 0.06
CA TYR A 411 11.78 24.28 0.99
C TYR A 411 10.64 25.21 0.65
N GLY A 412 9.41 24.73 0.80
CA GLY A 412 8.20 25.52 0.70
C GLY A 412 7.35 25.37 1.93
N THR A 413 6.44 26.33 2.09
CA THR A 413 5.48 26.36 3.18
C THR A 413 4.21 27.06 2.72
N VAL A 414 3.11 26.89 3.44
CA VAL A 414 1.81 27.48 3.12
C VAL A 414 1.53 28.77 3.90
N ALA A 415 0.71 29.66 3.33
CA ALA A 415 0.31 30.89 3.99
C ALA A 415 -0.55 30.59 5.23
N ASN A 416 -0.38 31.34 6.32
CA ASN A 416 -1.11 31.12 7.58
C ASN A 416 -0.94 29.69 8.15
N SER A 417 0.18 29.03 7.85
CA SER A 417 0.49 27.71 8.42
C SER A 417 0.48 27.76 9.95
N ASP A 418 -0.23 26.81 10.57
CA ASP A 418 -0.25 26.54 12.00
C ASP A 418 0.77 25.46 12.41
N SER A 419 1.54 24.97 11.44
CA SER A 419 2.61 23.99 11.63
C SER A 419 3.71 24.53 12.56
N HIS A 420 4.12 23.70 13.52
CA HIS A 420 5.02 24.10 14.62
C HIS A 420 5.91 22.95 15.07
N ASP A 421 6.97 23.24 15.83
CA ASP A 421 7.89 22.23 16.38
C ASP A 421 8.54 21.26 15.37
N ASN A 422 8.46 21.56 14.07
CA ASN A 422 9.22 20.87 13.04
C ASN A 422 10.70 21.28 13.12
N THR A 423 11.60 20.35 12.81
CA THR A 423 13.04 20.58 12.84
C THR A 423 13.70 20.16 11.53
N SER A 424 14.70 20.92 11.10
CA SER A 424 15.51 20.63 9.93
C SER A 424 16.99 20.84 10.27
N ASP A 425 17.84 19.83 10.09
CA ASP A 425 19.29 19.98 10.28
C ASP A 425 20.14 18.91 9.57
N PHE A 426 21.43 19.16 9.41
CA PHE A 426 22.41 18.27 8.76
C PHE A 426 22.09 17.91 7.30
N ASN A 427 21.28 18.70 6.62
CA ASN A 427 20.93 18.53 5.21
C ASN A 427 22.03 19.08 4.28
N THR A 428 22.03 18.61 3.03
CA THR A 428 22.84 19.16 1.94
C THR A 428 21.92 19.71 0.87
N PHE A 429 21.98 21.02 0.66
CA PHE A 429 21.20 21.75 -0.32
C PHE A 429 22.04 22.12 -1.54
N SER A 430 21.42 22.15 -2.71
CA SER A 430 21.98 22.75 -3.91
C SER A 430 20.86 23.24 -4.83
N THR A 431 21.20 24.06 -5.80
CA THR A 431 20.26 24.50 -6.84
C THR A 431 20.91 24.42 -8.21
N LEU A 432 20.11 24.21 -9.26
CA LEU A 432 20.57 24.30 -10.65
C LEU A 432 20.21 25.68 -11.21
N GLY A 433 21.22 26.50 -11.52
CA GLY A 433 21.00 27.83 -12.14
C GLY A 433 20.83 28.99 -11.16
N ALA A 434 20.87 28.73 -9.85
CA ALA A 434 20.87 29.72 -8.79
C ALA A 434 22.06 29.47 -7.84
N ASP A 435 22.28 30.37 -6.88
CA ASP A 435 23.28 30.22 -5.83
C ASP A 435 22.67 30.30 -4.42
N ARG A 436 23.53 30.09 -3.40
CA ARG A 436 23.19 30.14 -1.97
C ARG A 436 22.45 31.42 -1.55
N THR A 437 22.67 32.54 -2.23
CA THR A 437 22.06 33.85 -1.89
C THR A 437 20.70 34.05 -2.53
N SER A 438 20.40 33.31 -3.60
CA SER A 438 19.15 33.40 -4.36
C SER A 438 18.16 32.25 -4.13
N ALA A 439 18.62 31.11 -3.60
CA ALA A 439 17.76 29.97 -3.29
C ALA A 439 16.64 30.33 -2.29
N ARG A 440 15.45 29.76 -2.47
CA ARG A 440 14.26 30.09 -1.66
C ARG A 440 13.92 28.98 -0.66
N PHE A 441 13.61 29.41 0.56
CA PHE A 441 13.27 28.53 1.68
C PHE A 441 12.01 29.04 2.38
N GLY A 442 10.93 28.27 2.30
CA GLY A 442 9.71 28.44 3.08
C GLY A 442 9.80 27.68 4.39
N TRP A 443 9.45 28.32 5.49
CA TRP A 443 9.35 27.68 6.80
C TRP A 443 8.26 28.34 7.65
N GLN A 444 7.32 27.54 8.15
CA GLN A 444 6.12 28.01 8.85
C GLN A 444 5.31 28.98 7.98
N GLN A 445 5.20 30.26 8.32
CA GLN A 445 4.39 31.22 7.57
C GLN A 445 5.24 32.20 6.74
N ALA A 446 6.56 31.98 6.66
CA ALA A 446 7.50 32.90 6.03
C ALA A 446 8.32 32.23 4.93
N THR A 447 8.67 33.00 3.91
CA THR A 447 9.62 32.60 2.86
C THR A 447 10.83 33.52 2.89
N PHE A 448 12.01 32.94 2.77
CA PHE A 448 13.29 33.62 2.81
C PHE A 448 14.05 33.41 1.50
N THR A 449 14.69 34.46 1.02
CA THR A 449 15.65 34.39 -0.09
C THR A 449 17.06 34.35 0.48
N GLY A 450 17.79 33.29 0.14
CA GLY A 450 19.14 33.01 0.60
C GLY A 450 19.19 32.12 1.83
N PHE A 451 20.06 31.10 1.78
CA PHE A 451 20.18 30.09 2.83
C PHE A 451 20.68 30.67 4.17
N ASP A 452 21.56 31.67 4.15
CA ASP A 452 22.04 32.32 5.38
C ASP A 452 20.96 33.15 6.08
N ALA A 453 20.08 33.80 5.30
CA ALA A 453 18.94 34.55 5.82
C ALA A 453 17.92 33.61 6.47
N TYR A 454 17.58 32.52 5.77
CA TYR A 454 16.74 31.44 6.29
C TYR A 454 17.26 30.89 7.63
N ARG A 455 18.53 30.49 7.68
CA ARG A 455 19.15 29.95 8.90
C ARG A 455 19.14 30.95 10.06
N SER A 456 19.48 32.20 9.79
CA SER A 456 19.55 33.24 10.83
C SER A 456 18.17 33.57 11.40
N ALA A 457 17.14 33.56 10.56
CA ALA A 457 15.77 33.89 10.98
C ALA A 457 15.08 32.74 11.73
N THR A 458 15.33 31.49 11.33
CA THR A 458 14.60 30.32 11.83
C THR A 458 15.35 29.51 12.88
N GLY A 459 16.69 29.63 12.92
CA GLY A 459 17.55 28.76 13.74
C GLY A 459 17.67 27.33 13.22
N GLN A 460 17.03 27.00 12.10
CA GLN A 460 17.10 25.68 11.47
C GLN A 460 18.41 25.52 10.69
N ASP A 461 18.74 24.27 10.34
CA ASP A 461 19.81 23.92 9.41
C ASP A 461 21.20 24.48 9.82
N ALA A 462 21.45 24.53 11.13
CA ALA A 462 22.68 25.04 11.73
C ALA A 462 23.93 24.29 11.23
N HIS A 463 23.82 22.98 11.02
CA HIS A 463 24.89 22.09 10.56
C HIS A 463 24.73 21.69 9.09
N SER A 464 23.72 22.19 8.40
CA SER A 464 23.49 21.92 6.99
C SER A 464 24.42 22.71 6.09
N THR A 465 24.64 22.19 4.89
CA THR A 465 25.52 22.79 3.87
C THR A 465 24.73 23.17 2.62
N PHE A 466 25.20 24.21 1.92
CA PHE A 466 24.72 24.57 0.59
C PHE A 466 25.91 24.47 -0.37
N ARG A 467 25.75 23.75 -1.47
CA ARG A 467 26.81 23.47 -2.45
C ARG A 467 26.58 24.15 -3.78
#